data_AF-D2SBZ4-F1
#
_entry.id   AF-D2SBZ4-F1
#
_cell.length_a   1.000
_cell.length_b   1.000
_cell.length_c   1.000
_cell.angle_alpha   90.00
_cell.angle_beta   90.00
_cell.angle_gamma   90.00
#
_symmetry.space_group_name_H-M   'P 1'
#
loop_
_entity.id
_entity.type
_entity.pdbx_description
1 polymer ?
#
loop_
_entity_poly.entity_id
_entity_poly.type
_entity_poly.pdbx_seq_one_letter_code
_entity_poly.pdbx_strand_id
1 'polypeptide(L)'
;MSTVGTHAWTRVETAAAPGATAALRAELVKFWTVRSTPWSLTAMFLLGTGLTTLVCALSAEALARGDVGEPVGAFVTWGLMFAQVTAVVLGALVVTSEYGTGMIRATLAATPRRGAVLAAKAAVLASTLFVAGTLTALAGYLGGNWFLDREGIGLALTDDGVLRSMVGSGLYLAGLGLFAAGVGLLVRHTAAALAIVLGLVFVVGNLVMVLPGAWGEWATRLMPGNAGSAVATPESFNPLLLDPWVGFAVFAAEVAVVLAVAAAVFTRRDA
;
A
#
# COMPACT_ATOMS: atom_id res chain seq x y z
N MET A 1 -0.10 -69.31 27.46
CA MET A 1 -0.77 -68.07 27.90
C MET A 1 0.00 -66.89 27.34
N SER A 2 -0.53 -66.26 26.30
CA SER A 2 0.04 -65.08 25.64
C SER A 2 -0.83 -63.88 26.01
N THR A 3 -0.27 -62.94 26.77
CA THR A 3 -0.93 -61.69 27.16
C THR A 3 -0.70 -60.66 26.07
N VAL A 4 -1.74 -60.39 25.27
CA VAL A 4 -1.78 -59.30 24.30
C VAL A 4 -1.96 -57.99 25.04
N GLY A 5 -0.94 -57.13 25.02
CA GLY A 5 -1.00 -55.77 25.56
C GLY A 5 -1.86 -54.88 24.68
N THR A 6 -2.95 -54.35 25.22
CA THR A 6 -3.78 -53.34 24.58
C THR A 6 -3.06 -51.99 24.64
N HIS A 7 -2.51 -51.54 23.49
CA HIS A 7 -2.05 -50.16 23.34
C HIS A 7 -3.26 -49.21 23.35
N ALA A 8 -3.42 -48.47 24.45
CA ALA A 8 -4.40 -47.41 24.55
C ALA A 8 -3.91 -46.21 23.71
N TRP A 9 -4.56 -46.00 22.56
CA TRP A 9 -4.35 -44.79 21.76
C TRP A 9 -4.89 -43.59 22.54
N THR A 10 -4.00 -42.72 23.01
CA THR A 10 -4.37 -41.40 23.52
C THR A 10 -5.02 -40.63 22.39
N ARG A 11 -6.33 -40.37 22.54
CA ARG A 11 -7.10 -39.55 21.61
C ARG A 11 -6.50 -38.14 21.66
N VAL A 12 -5.73 -37.75 20.64
CA VAL A 12 -5.24 -36.38 20.51
C VAL A 12 -6.48 -35.52 20.33
N GLU A 13 -6.88 -34.78 21.37
CA GLU A 13 -7.91 -33.75 21.24
C GLU A 13 -7.44 -32.78 20.16
N THR A 14 -8.18 -32.70 19.06
CA THR A 14 -7.91 -31.73 18.01
C THR A 14 -8.07 -30.34 18.62
N ALA A 15 -6.96 -29.66 18.86
CA ALA A 15 -6.93 -28.30 19.39
C ALA A 15 -7.93 -27.44 18.60
N ALA A 16 -8.77 -26.70 19.33
CA ALA A 16 -9.78 -25.84 18.72
C ALA A 16 -9.13 -24.91 17.68
N ALA A 17 -9.80 -24.75 16.53
CA ALA A 17 -9.29 -23.90 15.46
C ALA A 17 -8.99 -22.49 16.00
N PRO A 18 -7.81 -21.90 15.70
CA PRO A 18 -7.44 -20.59 16.23
C PRO A 18 -8.50 -19.53 15.93
N GLY A 19 -8.83 -18.71 16.94
CA GLY A 19 -9.73 -17.56 16.78
C GLY A 19 -9.12 -16.44 15.92
N ALA A 20 -9.94 -15.47 15.51
CA ALA A 20 -9.51 -14.34 14.68
C ALA A 20 -8.36 -13.52 15.29
N THR A 21 -8.35 -13.37 16.62
CA THR A 21 -7.30 -12.68 17.38
C THR A 21 -5.97 -13.43 17.32
N ALA A 22 -6.00 -14.76 17.36
CA ALA A 22 -4.81 -15.59 17.24
C ALA A 22 -4.23 -15.50 15.82
N ALA A 23 -5.08 -15.48 14.78
CA ALA A 23 -4.66 -15.27 13.40
C ALA A 23 -3.98 -13.90 13.20
N LEU A 24 -4.57 -12.82 13.72
CA LEU A 24 -3.98 -11.48 13.69
C LEU A 24 -2.61 -11.44 14.39
N ARG A 25 -2.51 -12.01 15.59
CA ARG A 25 -1.24 -12.04 16.33
C ARG A 25 -0.16 -12.83 15.60
N ALA A 26 -0.52 -13.97 15.00
CA ALA A 26 0.41 -14.77 14.20
C ALA A 26 0.91 -13.98 12.98
N GLU A 27 0.01 -13.32 12.25
CA GLU A 27 0.37 -12.51 11.08
C GLU A 27 1.22 -11.29 11.46
N LEU A 28 0.96 -10.64 12.61
CA LEU A 28 1.81 -9.56 13.11
C LEU A 28 3.23 -10.03 13.38
N VAL A 29 3.39 -11.16 14.07
CA VAL A 29 4.72 -11.72 14.38
C VAL A 29 5.45 -12.09 13.08
N LYS A 30 4.78 -12.75 12.14
CA LYS A 30 5.36 -13.07 10.82
C LYS A 30 5.81 -11.80 10.10
N PHE A 31 4.92 -10.83 9.96
CA PHE A 31 5.18 -9.60 9.22
C PHE A 31 6.43 -8.87 9.73
N TRP A 32 6.56 -8.73 11.06
CA TRP A 32 7.68 -8.02 11.68
C TRP A 32 8.97 -8.84 11.81
N THR A 33 8.91 -10.18 11.69
CA THR A 33 10.11 -11.03 11.73
C THR A 33 10.81 -11.16 10.38
N VAL A 34 10.12 -10.86 9.28
CA VAL A 34 10.74 -10.82 7.95
C VAL A 34 11.69 -9.62 7.88
N ARG A 35 12.99 -9.88 7.70
CA ARG A 35 14.03 -8.83 7.63
C ARG A 35 13.75 -7.76 6.57
N SER A 36 13.09 -8.10 5.46
CA SER A 36 12.77 -7.13 4.41
C SER A 36 11.73 -6.10 4.84
N THR A 37 10.89 -6.38 5.83
CA THR A 37 9.84 -5.46 6.31
C THR A 37 10.42 -4.17 6.88
N PRO A 38 11.30 -4.19 7.92
CA PRO A 38 11.88 -2.95 8.44
C PRO A 38 12.71 -2.21 7.40
N TRP A 39 13.47 -2.92 6.55
CA TRP A 39 14.22 -2.28 5.46
C TRP A 39 13.31 -1.58 4.45
N SER A 40 12.19 -2.18 4.09
CA SER A 40 11.21 -1.58 3.16
C SER A 40 10.54 -0.35 3.78
N LEU A 41 10.16 -0.42 5.06
CA LEU A 41 9.56 0.72 5.78
C LEU A 41 10.56 1.86 5.97
N THR A 42 11.83 1.56 6.29
CA THR A 42 12.89 2.57 6.37
C THR A 42 13.14 3.20 5.00
N ALA A 43 13.22 2.40 3.93
CA ALA A 43 13.36 2.94 2.57
C ALA A 43 12.16 3.81 2.19
N MET A 44 10.93 3.40 2.52
CA MET A 44 9.72 4.20 2.32
C MET A 44 9.82 5.56 2.99
N PHE A 45 10.22 5.55 4.27
CA PHE A 45 10.34 6.75 5.07
C PHE A 45 11.44 7.66 4.54
N LEU A 46 12.63 7.14 4.27
CA LEU A 46 13.76 7.93 3.80
C LEU A 46 13.52 8.51 2.40
N LEU A 47 13.00 7.70 1.47
CA LEU A 47 12.69 8.18 0.13
C LEU A 47 11.55 9.19 0.14
N GLY A 48 10.46 8.90 0.87
CA GLY A 48 9.31 9.80 0.93
C GLY A 48 9.62 11.12 1.60
N THR A 49 10.19 11.09 2.81
CA THR A 49 10.49 12.32 3.57
C THR A 49 11.68 13.08 2.97
N GLY A 50 12.76 12.36 2.67
CA GLY A 50 14.00 12.95 2.20
C GLY A 50 13.84 13.59 0.84
N LEU A 51 13.15 12.94 -0.10
CA LEU A 51 12.98 13.50 -1.43
C LEU A 51 11.98 14.67 -1.44
N THR A 52 10.90 14.59 -0.65
CA THR A 52 10.00 15.74 -0.46
C THR A 52 10.75 16.95 0.08
N THR A 53 11.55 16.74 1.14
CA THR A 53 12.35 17.81 1.76
C THR A 53 13.36 18.39 0.78
N LEU A 54 14.08 17.53 0.06
CA LEU A 54 15.06 17.94 -0.94
C LEU A 54 14.42 18.75 -2.06
N VAL A 55 13.29 18.30 -2.61
CA VAL A 55 12.60 19.01 -3.69
C VAL A 55 12.07 20.36 -3.21
N CYS A 56 11.43 20.43 -2.04
CA CYS A 56 11.01 21.72 -1.48
C CYS A 56 12.20 22.65 -1.27
N ALA A 57 13.32 22.15 -0.74
CA ALA A 57 14.54 22.95 -0.54
C ALA A 57 15.12 23.51 -1.85
N LEU A 58 15.12 22.71 -2.92
CA LEU A 58 15.64 23.12 -4.22
C LEU A 58 14.68 24.01 -5.02
N SER A 59 13.38 23.91 -4.75
CA SER A 59 12.35 24.62 -5.51
C SER A 59 11.79 25.86 -4.81
N ALA A 60 11.98 26.03 -3.49
CA ALA A 60 11.34 27.08 -2.70
C ALA A 60 11.49 28.48 -3.30
N GLU A 61 12.72 28.91 -3.63
CA GLU A 61 12.97 30.24 -4.21
C GLU A 61 12.30 30.44 -5.58
N ALA A 62 12.34 29.41 -6.44
CA ALA A 62 11.73 29.48 -7.77
C ALA A 62 10.21 29.53 -7.67
N LEU A 63 9.65 28.81 -6.69
CA LEU A 63 8.21 28.77 -6.41
C LEU A 63 7.72 30.11 -5.85
N ALA A 64 8.49 30.73 -4.94
CA ALA A 64 8.17 32.04 -4.37
C ALA A 64 8.24 33.17 -5.41
N ARG A 65 9.16 33.07 -6.37
CA ARG A 65 9.26 34.01 -7.51
C ARG A 65 8.19 33.78 -8.58
N GLY A 66 7.46 32.66 -8.53
CA GLY A 66 6.43 32.29 -9.51
C GLY A 66 6.99 31.72 -10.82
N ASP A 67 8.26 31.35 -10.88
CA ASP A 67 8.93 30.88 -12.11
C ASP A 67 8.42 29.50 -12.58
N VAL A 68 7.90 28.70 -11.64
CA VAL A 68 7.51 27.29 -11.90
C VAL A 68 6.07 27.18 -12.41
N GLY A 69 5.19 28.14 -12.05
CA GLY A 69 3.77 28.13 -12.44
C GLY A 69 2.93 26.98 -11.84
N GLU A 70 3.48 26.26 -10.86
CA GLU A 70 2.85 25.09 -10.24
C GLU A 70 2.45 25.36 -8.78
N PRO A 71 1.39 24.69 -8.27
CA PRO A 71 0.91 24.89 -6.91
C PRO A 71 1.90 24.39 -5.86
N VAL A 72 2.12 25.20 -4.81
CA VAL A 72 3.01 24.87 -3.68
C VAL A 72 2.60 23.56 -2.99
N GLY A 73 1.29 23.35 -2.84
CA GLY A 73 0.72 22.15 -2.22
C GLY A 73 1.16 20.85 -2.88
N ALA A 74 1.45 20.87 -4.19
CA ALA A 74 1.82 19.66 -4.91
C ALA A 74 3.25 19.18 -4.61
N PHE A 75 4.12 20.05 -4.09
CA PHE A 75 5.52 19.72 -3.75
C PHE A 75 5.66 19.06 -2.37
N VAL A 76 4.76 19.40 -1.44
CA VAL A 76 4.78 18.96 -0.03
C VAL A 76 4.56 17.45 0.16
N THR A 77 4.08 16.76 -0.87
CA THR A 77 3.86 15.31 -0.87
C THR A 77 4.63 14.61 -1.98
N TRP A 78 5.52 15.30 -2.69
CA TRP A 78 6.14 14.82 -3.93
C TRP A 78 6.94 13.52 -3.77
N GLY A 79 7.65 13.37 -2.66
CA GLY A 79 8.43 12.15 -2.38
C GLY A 79 7.58 10.90 -2.22
N LEU A 80 6.26 11.02 -1.99
CA LEU A 80 5.37 9.86 -1.96
C LEU A 80 5.29 9.12 -3.29
N MET A 81 5.58 9.80 -4.41
CA MET A 81 5.68 9.16 -5.72
C MET A 81 6.71 8.03 -5.75
N PHE A 82 7.74 8.11 -4.89
CA PHE A 82 8.75 7.06 -4.74
C PHE A 82 8.47 6.17 -3.53
N ALA A 83 7.91 6.71 -2.45
CA ALA A 83 7.51 5.92 -1.29
C ALA A 83 6.50 4.81 -1.68
N GLN A 84 5.59 5.07 -2.61
CA GLN A 84 4.62 4.08 -3.08
C GLN A 84 5.24 2.83 -3.71
N VAL A 85 6.45 2.93 -4.30
CA VAL A 85 7.16 1.76 -4.83
C VAL A 85 7.43 0.76 -3.72
N THR A 86 7.88 1.24 -2.57
CA THR A 86 8.17 0.39 -1.41
C THR A 86 6.90 -0.23 -0.81
N ALA A 87 5.79 0.50 -0.82
CA ALA A 87 4.49 -0.03 -0.40
C ALA A 87 4.01 -1.17 -1.32
N VAL A 88 4.16 -1.00 -2.64
CA VAL A 88 3.89 -2.05 -3.64
C VAL A 88 4.80 -3.26 -3.42
N VAL A 89 6.09 -3.03 -3.17
CA VAL A 89 7.06 -4.11 -2.89
C VAL A 89 6.67 -4.90 -1.65
N LEU A 90 6.36 -4.21 -0.55
CA LEU A 90 5.96 -4.85 0.69
C LEU A 90 4.64 -5.62 0.54
N GLY A 91 3.68 -5.05 -0.18
CA GLY A 91 2.39 -5.69 -0.50
C GLY A 91 2.55 -6.95 -1.34
N ALA A 92 3.39 -6.94 -2.37
CA ALA A 92 3.67 -8.15 -3.13
C ALA A 92 4.36 -9.22 -2.26
N LEU A 93 5.41 -8.83 -1.52
CA LEU A 93 6.22 -9.74 -0.70
C LEU A 93 5.42 -10.42 0.42
N VAL A 94 4.48 -9.73 1.06
CA VAL A 94 3.73 -10.30 2.20
C VAL A 94 2.92 -11.54 1.80
N VAL A 95 2.59 -11.67 0.51
CA VAL A 95 1.88 -12.81 -0.05
C VAL A 95 2.85 -13.78 -0.74
N THR A 96 3.70 -13.29 -1.65
CA THR A 96 4.49 -14.17 -2.51
C THR A 96 5.64 -14.87 -1.76
N SER A 97 6.12 -14.30 -0.64
CA SER A 97 7.15 -14.94 0.18
C SER A 97 6.68 -16.24 0.83
N GLU A 98 5.39 -16.35 1.18
CA GLU A 98 4.84 -17.59 1.73
C GLU A 98 4.69 -18.68 0.66
N TYR A 99 4.46 -18.28 -0.61
CA TYR A 99 4.48 -19.20 -1.76
C TYR A 99 5.91 -19.69 -2.05
N GLY A 100 6.89 -18.79 -2.06
CA GLY A 100 8.29 -19.14 -2.34
C GLY A 100 8.93 -20.05 -1.29
N THR A 101 8.51 -19.92 -0.02
CA THR A 101 9.01 -20.76 1.09
C THR A 101 8.18 -22.01 1.34
N GLY A 102 7.01 -22.15 0.71
CA GLY A 102 6.07 -23.24 0.97
C GLY A 102 5.31 -23.12 2.31
N MET A 103 5.48 -22.01 3.04
CA MET A 103 4.87 -21.75 4.35
C MET A 103 3.33 -21.67 4.30
N ILE A 104 2.76 -21.42 3.11
CA ILE A 104 1.30 -21.43 2.92
C ILE A 104 0.68 -22.76 3.34
N ARG A 105 1.29 -23.89 3.01
CA ARG A 105 0.76 -25.21 3.37
C ARG A 105 0.72 -25.40 4.90
N ALA A 106 1.77 -24.99 5.59
CA ALA A 106 1.83 -25.04 7.06
C ALA A 106 0.78 -24.10 7.70
N THR A 107 0.63 -22.89 7.16
CA THR A 107 -0.35 -21.92 7.67
C THR A 107 -1.78 -22.43 7.50
N LEU A 108 -2.10 -23.01 6.34
CA LEU A 108 -3.43 -23.55 6.06
C LEU A 108 -3.72 -24.85 6.83
N ALA A 109 -2.71 -25.66 7.10
CA ALA A 109 -2.84 -26.84 7.97
C ALA A 109 -3.13 -26.44 9.42
N ALA A 110 -2.49 -25.38 9.92
CA ALA A 110 -2.69 -24.88 11.28
C ALA A 110 -3.99 -24.07 11.46
N THR A 111 -4.43 -23.36 10.42
CA THR A 111 -5.66 -22.55 10.45
C THR A 111 -6.52 -22.85 9.21
N PRO A 112 -7.49 -23.78 9.30
CA PRO A 112 -8.28 -24.22 8.15
C PRO A 112 -9.23 -23.14 7.60
N ARG A 113 -9.40 -22.01 8.32
CA ARG A 113 -10.20 -20.86 7.89
C ARG A 113 -9.38 -19.93 6.97
N ARG A 114 -9.27 -20.32 5.70
CA ARG A 114 -8.54 -19.59 4.64
C ARG A 114 -8.85 -18.09 4.59
N GLY A 115 -10.14 -17.72 4.68
CA GLY A 115 -10.56 -16.32 4.66
C GLY A 115 -10.11 -15.50 5.87
N ALA A 116 -10.06 -16.11 7.06
CA ALA A 116 -9.61 -15.43 8.28
C ALA A 116 -8.12 -15.09 8.23
N VAL A 117 -7.30 -15.99 7.68
CA VAL A 117 -5.86 -15.76 7.47
C VAL A 117 -5.64 -14.62 6.48
N LEU A 118 -6.36 -14.62 5.35
CA LEU A 118 -6.23 -13.57 4.34
C LEU A 118 -6.67 -12.19 4.89
N ALA A 119 -7.78 -12.14 5.62
CA ALA A 119 -8.26 -10.92 6.24
C ALA A 119 -7.28 -10.40 7.31
N ALA A 120 -6.73 -11.28 8.15
CA ALA A 120 -5.72 -10.90 9.14
C ALA A 120 -4.46 -10.32 8.48
N LYS A 121 -3.95 -10.97 7.43
CA LYS A 121 -2.80 -10.50 6.66
C LYS A 121 -3.05 -9.15 6.01
N ALA A 122 -4.22 -8.98 5.37
CA ALA A 122 -4.63 -7.72 4.77
C ALA A 122 -4.72 -6.60 5.83
N ALA A 123 -5.31 -6.88 7.00
CA ALA A 123 -5.43 -5.90 8.08
C ALA A 123 -4.06 -5.47 8.64
N VAL A 124 -3.12 -6.41 8.82
CA VAL A 124 -1.75 -6.12 9.28
C VAL A 124 -1.00 -5.27 8.25
N LEU A 125 -1.07 -5.64 6.97
CA LEU A 125 -0.42 -4.87 5.90
C LEU A 125 -1.01 -3.46 5.81
N ALA A 126 -2.34 -3.35 5.75
CA ALA A 126 -3.04 -2.08 5.59
C ALA A 126 -2.78 -1.13 6.77
N SER A 127 -2.90 -1.62 8.00
CA SER A 127 -2.62 -0.81 9.20
C SER A 127 -1.16 -0.35 9.26
N THR A 128 -0.21 -1.23 8.92
CA THR A 128 1.22 -0.86 8.88
C THR A 128 1.49 0.22 7.85
N LEU A 129 1.04 0.03 6.60
CA LEU A 129 1.27 0.98 5.52
C LEU A 129 0.51 2.30 5.73
N PHE A 130 -0.68 2.24 6.35
CA PHE A 130 -1.42 3.43 6.74
C PHE A 130 -0.64 4.28 7.73
N VAL A 131 -0.16 3.67 8.84
CA VAL A 131 0.62 4.38 9.85
C VAL A 131 1.93 4.89 9.26
N ALA A 132 2.69 4.02 8.60
CA ALA A 132 3.99 4.37 8.09
C ALA A 132 3.89 5.43 6.96
N GLY A 133 2.91 5.33 6.07
CA GLY A 133 2.64 6.31 5.02
C GLY A 133 2.23 7.67 5.57
N THR A 134 1.36 7.70 6.60
CA THR A 134 0.96 8.94 7.28
C THR A 134 2.17 9.60 7.94
N LEU A 135 3.02 8.81 8.63
CA LEU A 135 4.25 9.33 9.25
C LEU A 135 5.25 9.84 8.21
N THR A 136 5.40 9.13 7.08
CA THR A 136 6.23 9.58 5.96
C THR A 136 5.72 10.90 5.37
N ALA A 137 4.40 11.04 5.17
CA ALA A 137 3.84 12.29 4.66
C ALA A 137 4.02 13.45 5.65
N LEU A 138 3.73 13.23 6.94
CA LEU A 138 3.90 14.25 7.99
C LEU A 138 5.35 14.71 8.12
N ALA A 139 6.31 13.77 8.14
CA ALA A 139 7.72 14.13 8.24
C ALA A 139 8.23 14.81 6.95
N GLY A 140 7.73 14.41 5.78
CA GLY A 140 8.01 15.09 4.51
C GLY A 140 7.45 16.50 4.47
N TYR A 141 6.22 16.70 4.94
CA TYR A 141 5.61 18.03 5.11
C TYR A 141 6.42 18.89 6.07
N LEU A 142 6.73 18.40 7.28
CA LEU A 142 7.49 19.20 8.25
C LEU A 142 8.88 19.59 7.72
N GLY A 143 9.57 18.66 7.05
CA GLY A 143 10.88 18.92 6.46
C GLY A 143 10.83 19.86 5.26
N GLY A 144 9.92 19.61 4.31
CA GLY A 144 9.78 20.41 3.10
C GLY A 144 9.18 21.79 3.34
N ASN A 145 8.10 21.85 4.13
CA ASN A 145 7.40 23.09 4.45
C ASN A 145 8.30 24.07 5.23
N TRP A 146 9.30 23.59 5.97
CA TRP A 146 10.29 24.45 6.62
C TRP A 146 11.05 25.33 5.62
N PHE A 147 11.37 24.83 4.42
CA PHE A 147 12.02 25.63 3.38
C PHE A 147 11.05 26.60 2.72
N LEU A 148 9.82 26.14 2.45
CA LEU A 148 8.76 26.95 1.84
C LEU A 148 8.35 28.13 2.75
N ASP A 149 8.26 27.90 4.05
CA ASP A 149 7.92 28.91 5.06
C ASP A 149 8.97 30.03 5.13
N ARG A 150 10.26 29.71 4.93
CA ARG A 150 11.34 30.72 4.90
C ARG A 150 11.25 31.66 3.71
N GLU A 151 10.64 31.22 2.63
CA GLU A 151 10.34 32.04 1.45
C GLU A 151 8.96 32.71 1.53
N GLY A 152 8.24 32.57 2.65
CA GLY A 152 6.92 33.19 2.87
C GLY A 152 5.76 32.49 2.16
N ILE A 153 5.99 31.29 1.63
CA ILE A 153 4.99 30.47 0.90
C ILE A 153 4.68 29.15 1.64
N GLY A 154 4.95 29.10 2.95
CA GLY A 154 4.65 27.95 3.79
C GLY A 154 3.15 27.67 3.86
N LEU A 155 2.81 26.40 3.96
CA LEU A 155 1.44 25.92 4.13
C LEU A 155 1.20 25.60 5.61
N ALA A 156 0.06 26.04 6.14
CA ALA A 156 -0.41 25.60 7.45
C ALA A 156 -1.10 24.24 7.34
N LEU A 157 -1.09 23.47 8.44
CA LEU A 157 -1.79 22.18 8.48
C LEU A 157 -3.32 22.36 8.37
N THR A 158 -3.81 23.54 8.71
CA THR A 158 -5.22 23.95 8.59
C THR A 158 -5.61 24.44 7.20
N ASP A 159 -4.63 24.64 6.31
CA ASP A 159 -4.92 25.01 4.94
C ASP A 159 -5.65 23.86 4.23
N ASP A 160 -6.45 24.24 3.23
CA ASP A 160 -7.31 23.28 2.57
C ASP A 160 -6.49 22.14 1.94
N GLY A 161 -6.99 20.92 2.08
CA GLY A 161 -6.33 19.72 1.58
C GLY A 161 -5.05 19.27 2.31
N VAL A 162 -4.37 20.09 3.12
CA VAL A 162 -3.09 19.71 3.74
C VAL A 162 -3.27 18.58 4.74
N LEU A 163 -4.12 18.75 5.77
CA LEU A 163 -4.38 17.68 6.75
C LEU A 163 -4.95 16.41 6.09
N ARG A 164 -5.84 16.60 5.11
CA ARG A 164 -6.41 15.50 4.30
C ARG A 164 -5.28 14.72 3.62
N SER A 165 -4.34 15.40 2.98
CA SER A 165 -3.24 14.76 2.26
C SER A 165 -2.35 13.92 3.17
N MET A 166 -2.13 14.31 4.42
CA MET A 166 -1.32 13.54 5.38
C MET A 166 -1.95 12.18 5.68
N VAL A 167 -3.24 12.17 6.03
CA VAL A 167 -3.98 10.93 6.32
C VAL A 167 -4.24 10.15 5.04
N GLY A 168 -4.58 10.85 3.96
CA GLY A 168 -4.83 10.30 2.63
C GLY A 168 -3.60 9.61 2.04
N SER A 169 -2.40 10.10 2.34
CA SER A 169 -1.14 9.43 1.96
C SER A 169 -1.02 8.05 2.58
N GLY A 170 -1.34 7.92 3.87
CA GLY A 170 -1.42 6.62 4.54
C GLY A 170 -2.46 5.71 3.88
N LEU A 171 -3.66 6.23 3.61
CA LEU A 171 -4.75 5.47 2.98
C LEU A 171 -4.36 4.98 1.58
N TYR A 172 -3.75 5.86 0.78
CA TYR A 172 -3.30 5.57 -0.58
C TYR A 172 -2.20 4.50 -0.59
N LEU A 173 -1.19 4.63 0.27
CA LEU A 173 -0.12 3.61 0.37
C LEU A 173 -0.65 2.27 0.88
N ALA A 174 -1.58 2.26 1.84
CA ALA A 174 -2.24 1.05 2.29
C ALA A 174 -3.04 0.39 1.16
N GLY A 175 -3.80 1.17 0.39
CA GLY A 175 -4.55 0.70 -0.77
C GLY A 175 -3.64 0.10 -1.85
N LEU A 176 -2.53 0.75 -2.19
CA LEU A 176 -1.56 0.22 -3.16
C LEU A 176 -0.87 -1.06 -2.67
N GLY A 177 -0.53 -1.14 -1.39
CA GLY A 177 -0.01 -2.37 -0.80
C GLY A 177 -1.01 -3.52 -0.88
N LEU A 178 -2.29 -3.25 -0.57
CA LEU A 178 -3.36 -4.24 -0.70
C LEU A 178 -3.61 -4.65 -2.15
N PHE A 179 -3.58 -3.70 -3.09
CA PHE A 179 -3.68 -3.96 -4.52
C PHE A 179 -2.56 -4.92 -4.96
N ALA A 180 -1.31 -4.61 -4.58
CA ALA A 180 -0.15 -5.43 -4.87
C ALA A 180 -0.22 -6.82 -4.23
N ALA A 181 -0.74 -6.91 -3.01
CA ALA A 181 -0.97 -8.18 -2.33
C ALA A 181 -2.01 -9.03 -3.06
N GLY A 182 -3.12 -8.43 -3.54
CA GLY A 182 -4.14 -9.12 -4.32
C GLY A 182 -3.60 -9.65 -5.66
N VAL A 183 -2.85 -8.84 -6.40
CA VAL A 183 -2.16 -9.28 -7.63
C VAL A 183 -1.13 -10.38 -7.31
N GLY A 184 -0.36 -10.21 -6.23
CA GLY A 184 0.60 -11.20 -5.73
C GLY A 184 -0.04 -12.54 -5.41
N LEU A 185 -1.26 -12.53 -4.85
CA LEU A 185 -2.04 -13.75 -4.56
C LEU A 185 -2.51 -14.46 -5.83
N LEU A 186 -2.87 -13.70 -6.87
CA LEU A 186 -3.31 -14.24 -8.17
C LEU A 186 -2.16 -14.87 -8.95
N VAL A 187 -1.01 -14.18 -9.00
CA VAL A 187 0.13 -14.57 -9.84
C VAL A 187 1.12 -15.48 -9.12
N ARG A 188 1.19 -15.40 -7.78
CA ARG A 188 2.05 -16.23 -6.90
C ARG A 188 3.55 -16.12 -7.20
N HIS A 189 3.98 -15.05 -7.88
CA HIS A 189 5.37 -14.79 -8.22
C HIS A 189 5.72 -13.33 -7.97
N THR A 190 6.73 -13.07 -7.14
CA THR A 190 7.10 -11.70 -6.73
C THR A 190 7.42 -10.81 -7.92
N ALA A 191 8.35 -11.23 -8.79
CA ALA A 191 8.78 -10.39 -9.92
C ALA A 191 7.62 -10.04 -10.88
N ALA A 192 6.75 -10.99 -11.20
CA ALA A 192 5.59 -10.77 -12.04
C ALA A 192 4.56 -9.85 -11.37
N ALA A 193 4.30 -10.02 -10.06
CA ALA A 193 3.41 -9.12 -9.32
C ALA A 193 3.92 -7.67 -9.32
N LEU A 194 5.23 -7.47 -9.08
CA LEU A 194 5.85 -6.15 -9.15
C LEU A 194 5.80 -5.56 -10.55
N ALA A 195 6.13 -6.35 -11.58
CA ALA A 195 6.11 -5.90 -12.97
C ALA A 195 4.70 -5.45 -13.39
N ILE A 196 3.66 -6.20 -13.01
CA ILE A 196 2.27 -5.86 -13.31
C ILE A 196 1.86 -4.58 -12.58
N VAL A 197 2.06 -4.50 -11.27
CA VAL A 197 1.54 -3.37 -10.47
C VAL A 197 2.32 -2.09 -10.75
N LEU A 198 3.65 -2.16 -10.77
CA LEU A 198 4.47 -0.98 -11.07
C LEU A 198 4.30 -0.56 -12.54
N GLY A 199 4.21 -1.52 -13.47
CA GLY A 199 3.90 -1.23 -14.86
C GLY A 199 2.55 -0.54 -15.02
N LEU A 200 1.51 -1.02 -14.33
CA LEU A 200 0.18 -0.42 -14.38
C LEU A 200 0.16 1.00 -13.78
N VAL A 201 0.75 1.17 -12.59
CA VAL A 201 0.70 2.46 -11.86
C VAL A 201 1.62 3.49 -12.51
N PHE A 202 2.87 3.14 -12.82
CA PHE A 202 3.85 4.10 -13.32
C PHE A 202 3.87 4.21 -14.84
N VAL A 203 3.73 3.11 -15.58
CA VAL A 203 3.83 3.17 -17.05
C VAL A 203 2.46 3.48 -17.63
N VAL A 204 1.47 2.61 -17.40
CA VAL A 204 0.13 2.80 -17.97
C VAL A 204 -0.55 4.04 -17.40
N GLY A 205 -0.48 4.25 -16.08
CA GLY A 205 -1.08 5.42 -15.42
C GLY A 205 -0.62 6.77 -16.00
N ASN A 206 0.68 6.88 -16.35
CA ASN A 206 1.21 8.09 -16.98
C ASN A 206 0.94 8.15 -18.49
N LEU A 207 1.02 7.04 -19.20
CA LEU A 207 0.78 7.00 -20.65
C LEU A 207 -0.66 7.35 -21.03
N VAL A 208 -1.61 7.00 -20.17
CA VAL A 208 -3.03 7.29 -20.41
C VAL A 208 -3.31 8.80 -20.45
N MET A 209 -2.51 9.64 -19.79
CA MET A 209 -2.64 11.10 -19.85
C MET A 209 -2.34 11.69 -21.24
N VAL A 210 -1.64 10.94 -22.10
CA VAL A 210 -1.30 11.37 -23.47
C VAL A 210 -2.44 11.09 -24.45
N LEU A 211 -3.40 10.24 -24.08
CA LEU A 211 -4.50 9.87 -24.97
C LEU A 211 -5.48 11.03 -25.16
N PRO A 212 -5.79 11.44 -26.41
CA PRO A 212 -6.72 12.52 -26.65
C PRO A 212 -8.19 12.09 -26.47
N GLY A 213 -9.02 13.05 -26.07
CA GLY A 213 -10.47 12.91 -26.02
C GLY A 213 -11.01 12.18 -24.78
N ALA A 214 -12.32 11.93 -24.78
CA ALA A 214 -13.05 11.43 -23.62
C ALA A 214 -12.53 10.08 -23.09
N TRP A 215 -11.97 9.23 -23.96
CA TRP A 215 -11.38 7.96 -23.55
C TRP A 215 -10.15 8.14 -22.67
N GLY A 216 -9.27 9.11 -23.00
CA GLY A 216 -8.09 9.43 -22.19
C GLY A 216 -8.46 10.03 -20.84
N GLU A 217 -9.48 10.89 -20.80
CA GLU A 217 -9.99 11.44 -19.54
C GLU A 217 -10.56 10.35 -18.61
N TRP A 218 -11.43 9.50 -19.14
CA TRP A 218 -12.01 8.40 -18.37
C TRP A 218 -10.96 7.42 -17.87
N ALA A 219 -10.03 7.04 -18.73
CA ALA A 219 -8.96 6.14 -18.34
C ALA A 219 -8.05 6.80 -17.30
N THR A 220 -7.71 8.09 -17.43
CA THR A 220 -6.94 8.82 -16.42
C THR A 220 -7.62 8.78 -15.04
N ARG A 221 -8.95 8.96 -15.00
CA ARG A 221 -9.74 8.98 -13.77
C ARG A 221 -9.91 7.61 -13.11
N LEU A 222 -9.93 6.54 -13.89
CA LEU A 222 -10.18 5.17 -13.43
C LEU A 222 -8.91 4.30 -13.35
N MET A 223 -7.72 4.84 -13.63
CA MET A 223 -6.49 4.08 -13.42
C MET A 223 -6.18 4.01 -11.93
N PRO A 224 -5.86 2.83 -11.35
CA PRO A 224 -5.76 2.67 -9.89
C PRO A 224 -4.82 3.65 -9.19
N GLY A 225 -3.63 3.87 -9.77
CA GLY A 225 -2.67 4.84 -9.24
C GLY A 225 -3.18 6.29 -9.29
N ASN A 226 -3.93 6.64 -10.34
CA ASN A 226 -4.41 8.00 -10.55
C ASN A 226 -5.70 8.28 -9.76
N ALA A 227 -6.63 7.32 -9.72
CA ALA A 227 -7.89 7.42 -9.00
C ALA A 227 -7.64 7.70 -7.52
N GLY A 228 -6.69 6.97 -6.91
CA GLY A 228 -6.37 7.11 -5.49
C GLY A 228 -5.44 8.27 -5.13
N SER A 229 -4.69 8.85 -6.07
CA SER A 229 -3.58 9.76 -5.72
C SER A 229 -4.04 11.11 -5.20
N ALA A 230 -5.20 11.62 -5.65
CA ALA A 230 -5.72 12.93 -5.26
C ALA A 230 -5.96 13.03 -3.74
N VAL A 231 -6.27 11.93 -3.05
CA VAL A 231 -6.42 11.92 -1.59
C VAL A 231 -5.11 12.20 -0.86
N ALA A 232 -3.97 11.88 -1.49
CA ALA A 232 -2.63 11.95 -0.93
C ALA A 232 -1.89 13.27 -1.25
N THR A 233 -2.49 14.18 -2.01
CA THR A 233 -1.89 15.50 -2.31
C THR A 233 -2.83 16.63 -1.88
N PRO A 234 -2.32 17.75 -1.32
CA PRO A 234 -3.13 18.92 -1.02
C PRO A 234 -3.76 19.50 -2.30
N GLU A 235 -2.88 19.72 -3.29
CA GLU A 235 -3.20 20.17 -4.63
C GLU A 235 -2.50 19.26 -5.64
N SER A 236 -3.08 19.08 -6.83
CA SER A 236 -2.59 18.14 -7.85
C SER A 236 -2.03 18.91 -9.05
N PHE A 237 -0.94 18.41 -9.62
CA PHE A 237 -0.42 18.86 -10.93
C PHE A 237 -1.38 18.52 -12.09
N ASN A 238 -2.27 17.55 -11.89
CA ASN A 238 -3.21 17.08 -12.90
C ASN A 238 -4.64 17.52 -12.56
N PRO A 239 -5.26 18.40 -13.36
CA PRO A 239 -6.62 18.89 -13.12
C PRO A 239 -7.71 17.87 -13.52
N LEU A 240 -7.36 16.77 -14.19
CA LEU A 240 -8.32 15.74 -14.64
C LEU A 240 -8.66 14.70 -13.56
N LEU A 241 -7.96 14.72 -12.42
CA LEU A 241 -8.21 13.79 -11.33
C LEU A 241 -9.61 13.99 -10.74
N LEU A 242 -10.16 12.90 -10.20
CA LEU A 242 -11.41 12.96 -9.45
C LEU A 242 -11.21 13.72 -8.13
N ASP A 243 -12.32 14.19 -7.56
CA ASP A 243 -12.35 14.72 -6.19
C ASP A 243 -11.66 13.74 -5.22
N PRO A 244 -10.87 14.21 -4.24
CA PRO A 244 -10.02 13.36 -3.40
C PRO A 244 -10.71 12.13 -2.82
N TRP A 245 -11.92 12.29 -2.28
CA TRP A 245 -12.63 11.18 -1.65
C TRP A 245 -13.39 10.31 -2.65
N VAL A 246 -13.89 10.91 -3.74
CA VAL A 246 -14.53 10.16 -4.83
C VAL A 246 -13.50 9.27 -5.53
N GLY A 247 -12.33 9.82 -5.87
CA GLY A 247 -11.22 9.08 -6.46
C GLY A 247 -10.74 7.96 -5.54
N PHE A 248 -10.57 8.25 -4.25
CA PHE A 248 -10.20 7.21 -3.29
C PHE A 248 -11.25 6.10 -3.16
N ALA A 249 -12.55 6.43 -3.23
CA ALA A 249 -13.61 5.43 -3.21
C ALA A 249 -13.57 4.52 -4.45
N VAL A 250 -13.29 5.08 -5.64
CA VAL A 250 -13.06 4.32 -6.88
C VAL A 250 -11.88 3.38 -6.72
N PHE A 251 -10.74 3.89 -6.26
CA PHE A 251 -9.54 3.09 -6.02
C PHE A 251 -9.79 1.99 -4.97
N ALA A 252 -10.48 2.30 -3.87
CA ALA A 252 -10.84 1.32 -2.85
C ALA A 252 -11.76 0.21 -3.42
N ALA A 253 -12.68 0.56 -4.33
CA ALA A 253 -13.51 -0.42 -5.03
C ALA A 253 -12.68 -1.34 -5.93
N GLU A 254 -11.71 -0.81 -6.67
CA GLU A 254 -10.78 -1.60 -7.49
C GLU A 254 -9.93 -2.56 -6.63
N VAL A 255 -9.38 -2.07 -5.52
CA VAL A 255 -8.65 -2.89 -4.53
C VAL A 255 -9.56 -4.00 -4.00
N ALA A 256 -10.81 -3.68 -3.63
CA ALA A 256 -11.76 -4.66 -3.13
C ALA A 256 -12.10 -5.72 -4.18
N VAL A 257 -12.27 -5.34 -5.45
CA VAL A 257 -12.50 -6.27 -6.56
C VAL A 257 -11.30 -7.20 -6.74
N VAL A 258 -10.08 -6.69 -6.79
CA VAL A 258 -8.87 -7.50 -6.95
C VAL A 258 -8.71 -8.48 -5.78
N LEU A 259 -8.89 -8.02 -4.54
CA LEU A 259 -8.83 -8.87 -3.36
C LEU A 259 -9.93 -9.94 -3.35
N ALA A 260 -11.16 -9.60 -3.73
CA ALA A 260 -12.27 -10.53 -3.81
C ALA A 260 -12.02 -11.63 -4.85
N VAL A 261 -11.55 -11.25 -6.04
CA VAL A 261 -11.17 -12.20 -7.10
C VAL A 261 -10.02 -13.09 -6.63
N ALA A 262 -9.00 -12.51 -5.99
CA ALA A 262 -7.87 -13.25 -5.46
C ALA A 262 -8.28 -14.24 -4.36
N ALA A 263 -9.17 -13.84 -3.45
CA ALA A 263 -9.73 -14.70 -2.41
C ALA A 263 -10.58 -15.84 -2.99
N ALA A 264 -11.40 -15.55 -4.00
CA ALA A 264 -12.21 -16.56 -4.69
C ALA A 264 -11.33 -17.60 -5.41
N VAL A 265 -10.27 -17.15 -6.08
CA VAL A 265 -9.30 -18.05 -6.73
C VAL A 265 -8.52 -18.87 -5.70
N PHE A 266 -8.13 -18.25 -4.57
CA PHE A 266 -7.40 -18.92 -3.48
C PHE A 266 -8.22 -19.99 -2.75
N THR A 267 -9.54 -19.79 -2.64
CA THR A 267 -10.44 -20.76 -2.00
C THR A 267 -10.81 -21.90 -2.93
N ARG A 268 -10.85 -21.68 -4.25
CA ARG A 268 -11.21 -22.70 -5.25
C ARG A 268 -10.04 -23.54 -5.75
N ARG A 269 -8.82 -23.01 -5.72
CA ARG A 269 -7.62 -23.77 -6.09
C ARG A 269 -7.11 -24.51 -4.86
N ASP A 270 -7.15 -25.84 -4.92
CA ASP A 270 -6.43 -26.67 -3.94
C ASP A 270 -4.95 -26.25 -3.94
N ALA A 271 -4.40 -26.16 -2.72
CA ALA A 271 -3.03 -25.72 -2.46
C ALA A 271 -2.11 -26.94 -2.29
#